data_AF-A0A4Q5R1M1-F1
#
_entry.id   AF-A0A4Q5R1M1-F1
#
_cell.length_a   1.000
_cell.length_b   1.000
_cell.length_c   1.000
_cell.angle_alpha   90.00
_cell.angle_beta   90.00
_cell.angle_gamma   90.00
#
_symmetry.space_group_name_H-M   'P 1'
#
loop_
_entity.id
_entity.type
_entity.pdbx_description
1 polymer ?
#
loop_
_entity_poly.entity_id
_entity_poly.type
_entity_poly.pdbx_seq_one_letter_code
_entity_poly.pdbx_strand_id
1 'polypeptide(L)'
;ASPAYTISLWLLNWAFWYGVFYLVGGHGLATAMFSAAMLWFILVRAFNYTGHGKGEALHKDNIDYDRSNLSLNQLRPGLLAGEWHNNHHLFPGSARAGFLGYQIDLAWIYIWTLHKLGMVKSFKCSRQEFMRKYRKTNSTVEMKPLSGEPYRVKEMQR
;
A
#
# COMPACT_ATOMS: atom_id res chain seq x y z
N ALA A 1 -15.22 -9.91 -24.41
CA ALA A 1 -16.52 -9.57 -23.80
C ALA A 1 -17.18 -8.47 -24.62
N SER A 2 -18.49 -8.54 -24.87
CA SER A 2 -19.20 -7.44 -25.54
C SER A 2 -19.52 -6.31 -24.55
N PRO A 3 -19.67 -5.04 -25.01
CA PRO A 3 -20.08 -3.95 -24.13
C PRO A 3 -21.39 -4.24 -23.38
N ALA A 4 -22.37 -4.85 -24.07
CA ALA A 4 -23.65 -5.24 -23.48
C ALA A 4 -23.46 -6.24 -22.32
N TYR A 5 -22.63 -7.27 -22.52
CA TYR A 5 -22.33 -8.23 -21.46
C TYR A 5 -21.73 -7.56 -20.22
N THR A 6 -20.74 -6.69 -20.41
CA THR A 6 -20.08 -5.99 -19.29
C THR A 6 -21.05 -5.08 -18.53
N ILE A 7 -21.87 -4.32 -19.25
CA ILE A 7 -22.88 -3.42 -18.64
C ILE A 7 -23.94 -4.23 -17.89
N SER A 8 -24.49 -5.28 -18.51
CA SER A 8 -25.49 -6.14 -17.87
C SER A 8 -24.95 -6.81 -16.61
N LEU A 9 -23.72 -7.34 -16.66
CA LEU A 9 -23.08 -7.97 -15.51
C LEU A 9 -22.90 -6.96 -14.37
N TRP A 10 -22.47 -5.74 -14.68
CA TRP A 10 -22.31 -4.66 -13.71
C TRP A 10 -23.63 -4.28 -13.04
N LEU A 11 -24.68 -4.03 -13.83
CA LEU A 11 -26.01 -3.70 -13.31
C LEU A 11 -26.61 -4.81 -12.45
N LEU A 12 -26.52 -6.07 -12.90
CA LEU A 12 -27.05 -7.22 -12.15
C LEU A 12 -26.30 -7.42 -10.84
N ASN A 13 -24.98 -7.27 -10.84
CA ASN A 13 -24.16 -7.38 -9.63
C ASN A 13 -24.52 -6.29 -8.61
N TRP A 14 -24.68 -5.05 -9.07
CA TRP A 14 -25.04 -3.92 -8.21
C TRP A 14 -26.45 -4.06 -7.66
N ALA A 15 -27.42 -4.41 -8.50
CA ALA A 15 -28.80 -4.65 -8.09
C ALA A 15 -28.89 -5.80 -7.07
N PHE A 16 -28.15 -6.89 -7.30
CA PHE A 16 -28.08 -8.01 -6.36
C PHE A 16 -27.57 -7.57 -4.98
N TRP A 17 -26.40 -6.93 -4.91
CA TRP A 17 -25.82 -6.54 -3.62
C TRP A 17 -26.64 -5.47 -2.91
N TYR A 18 -27.19 -4.51 -3.65
CA TYR A 18 -28.09 -3.52 -3.09
C TYR A 18 -29.34 -4.20 -2.51
N GLY A 19 -29.94 -5.14 -3.25
CA GLY A 19 -31.08 -5.92 -2.80
C GLY A 19 -30.79 -6.72 -1.53
N VAL A 20 -29.63 -7.40 -1.47
CA VAL A 20 -29.20 -8.13 -0.27
C VAL A 20 -29.11 -7.19 0.94
N PHE A 21 -28.41 -6.06 0.83
CA PHE A 21 -28.28 -5.13 1.95
C PHE A 21 -29.60 -4.46 2.32
N TYR A 22 -30.46 -4.21 1.33
CA TYR A 22 -31.81 -3.69 1.57
C TYR A 22 -32.67 -4.68 2.35
N LEU A 23 -32.61 -5.97 2.02
CA LEU A 23 -33.34 -7.00 2.74
C LEU A 23 -32.82 -7.20 4.18
N VAL A 24 -31.52 -7.00 4.40
CA VAL A 24 -30.89 -7.15 5.73
C VAL A 24 -31.17 -5.95 6.64
N GLY A 25 -31.14 -4.72 6.11
CA GLY A 25 -31.18 -3.51 6.95
C GLY A 25 -31.81 -2.29 6.29
N GLY A 26 -32.59 -2.49 5.24
CA GLY A 26 -33.30 -1.45 4.51
C GLY A 26 -32.38 -0.54 3.69
N HIS A 27 -32.96 0.56 3.22
CA HIS A 27 -32.27 1.55 2.40
C HIS A 27 -31.03 2.15 3.10
N GLY A 28 -31.10 2.33 4.42
CA GLY A 28 -30.00 2.86 5.23
C GLY A 28 -28.76 1.97 5.16
N LEU A 29 -28.91 0.65 5.38
CA LEU A 29 -27.78 -0.27 5.28
C LEU A 29 -27.23 -0.35 3.85
N ALA A 30 -28.11 -0.43 2.85
CA ALA A 30 -27.69 -0.50 1.44
C ALA A 30 -26.84 0.71 1.04
N THR A 31 -27.30 1.92 1.36
CA THR A 31 -26.56 3.16 1.04
C THR A 31 -25.28 3.29 1.86
N ALA A 32 -25.28 2.90 3.13
CA ALA A 32 -24.07 2.88 3.96
C ALA A 32 -22.99 1.96 3.39
N MET A 33 -23.34 0.73 3.00
CA MET A 33 -22.39 -0.23 2.44
C MET A 33 -21.82 0.21 1.09
N PHE A 34 -22.66 0.73 0.20
CA PHE A 34 -22.21 1.25 -1.09
C PHE A 34 -21.32 2.49 -0.93
N SER A 35 -21.66 3.38 0.01
CA SER A 35 -20.84 4.56 0.31
C SER A 35 -19.49 4.14 0.89
N ALA A 36 -19.47 3.19 1.82
CA ALA A 36 -18.23 2.63 2.38
C ALA A 36 -17.35 1.99 1.29
N ALA A 37 -17.94 1.22 0.39
CA ALA A 37 -17.23 0.61 -0.74
C ALA A 37 -16.65 1.68 -1.70
N MET A 38 -17.41 2.73 -1.99
CA MET A 38 -16.95 3.84 -2.82
C MET A 38 -15.80 4.62 -2.15
N LEU A 39 -15.93 4.93 -0.86
CA LEU A 39 -14.86 5.57 -0.08
C LEU A 39 -13.60 4.71 -0.07
N TRP A 40 -13.74 3.40 0.16
CA TRP A 40 -12.62 2.46 0.09
C TRP A 40 -11.95 2.50 -1.28
N PHE A 41 -12.72 2.38 -2.36
CA PHE A 41 -12.18 2.41 -3.72
C PHE A 41 -11.42 3.70 -4.02
N ILE A 42 -12.04 4.86 -3.74
CA ILE A 42 -11.42 6.17 -4.00
C ILE A 42 -10.15 6.34 -3.17
N LEU A 43 -10.20 6.04 -1.87
CA LEU A 43 -9.06 6.26 -0.97
C LEU A 43 -7.88 5.34 -1.31
N VAL A 44 -8.12 4.06 -1.58
CA VAL A 44 -7.05 3.11 -1.97
C VAL A 44 -6.43 3.53 -3.31
N ARG A 45 -7.25 3.94 -4.29
CA ARG A 45 -6.76 4.40 -5.59
C ARG A 45 -5.99 5.71 -5.48
N ALA A 46 -6.49 6.67 -4.70
CA ALA A 46 -5.81 7.93 -4.45
C ALA A 46 -4.45 7.70 -3.78
N PHE A 47 -4.40 6.86 -2.74
CA PHE A 47 -3.17 6.45 -2.08
C PHE A 47 -2.18 5.83 -3.06
N ASN A 48 -2.63 4.88 -3.89
CA ASN A 48 -1.75 4.19 -4.82
C ASN A 48 -1.19 5.16 -5.88
N TYR A 49 -2.03 6.06 -6.41
CA TYR A 49 -1.62 7.07 -7.37
C TYR A 49 -0.57 8.02 -6.79
N THR A 50 -0.80 8.58 -5.60
CA THR A 50 0.18 9.46 -4.93
C THR A 50 1.41 8.68 -4.43
N GLY A 51 1.21 7.42 -4.07
CA GLY A 51 2.27 6.50 -3.64
C GLY A 51 3.19 6.08 -4.74
N HIS A 52 2.79 6.21 -6.00
CA HIS A 52 3.66 6.03 -7.16
C HIS A 52 4.07 7.37 -7.79
N GLY A 53 4.18 8.42 -6.97
CA GLY A 53 4.66 9.74 -7.41
C GLY A 53 3.81 10.40 -8.49
N LYS A 54 2.55 9.97 -8.65
CA LYS A 54 1.67 10.43 -9.75
C LYS A 54 2.26 10.16 -11.14
N GLY A 55 3.13 9.16 -11.27
CA GLY A 55 3.86 8.86 -12.50
C GLY A 55 5.23 9.53 -12.63
N GLU A 56 5.65 10.31 -11.62
CA GLU A 56 6.93 11.02 -11.60
C GLU A 56 7.89 10.43 -10.55
N ALA A 57 9.20 10.56 -10.80
CA ALA A 57 10.25 10.08 -9.90
C ALA A 57 10.50 11.08 -8.75
N LEU A 58 9.70 11.00 -7.68
CA LEU A 58 9.71 11.94 -6.55
C LEU A 58 10.37 11.38 -5.27
N HIS A 59 11.23 10.37 -5.40
CA HIS A 59 11.90 9.71 -4.27
C HIS A 59 12.77 10.67 -3.47
N LYS A 60 12.81 10.46 -2.16
CA LYS A 60 13.64 11.24 -1.23
C LYS A 60 14.75 10.38 -0.64
N ASP A 61 15.96 10.92 -0.65
CA ASP A 61 17.10 10.24 -0.05
C ASP A 61 16.91 10.02 1.45
N ASN A 62 17.44 8.90 1.94
CA ASN A 62 17.32 8.42 3.32
C ASN A 62 15.88 8.11 3.78
N ILE A 63 14.90 8.25 2.89
CA ILE A 63 13.48 7.93 3.13
C ILE A 63 13.05 6.80 2.21
N ASP A 64 13.33 6.92 0.92
CA ASP A 64 12.95 5.96 -0.12
C ASP A 64 14.18 5.18 -0.61
N TYR A 65 14.18 3.89 -0.28
CA TYR A 65 15.30 2.97 -0.46
C TYR A 65 15.10 1.96 -1.58
N ASP A 66 13.92 1.89 -2.19
CA ASP A 66 13.75 1.25 -3.49
C ASP A 66 13.74 2.34 -4.58
N ARG A 67 14.53 2.15 -5.64
CA ARG A 67 14.59 3.04 -6.82
C ARG A 67 14.22 2.31 -8.11
N SER A 68 13.79 1.06 -8.02
CA SER A 68 13.43 0.25 -9.18
C SER A 68 12.05 0.56 -9.75
N ASN A 69 11.25 1.29 -8.98
CA ASN A 69 9.86 1.61 -9.28
C ASN A 69 9.56 2.98 -8.68
N LEU A 70 8.34 3.49 -8.89
CA LEU A 70 7.96 4.84 -8.45
C LEU A 70 7.40 4.91 -7.02
N SER A 71 7.47 3.84 -6.23
CA SER A 71 6.85 3.80 -4.91
C SER A 71 7.50 4.78 -3.92
N LEU A 72 6.70 5.45 -3.11
CA LEU A 72 7.15 6.49 -2.18
C LEU A 72 6.59 6.25 -0.78
N ASN A 73 7.45 6.33 0.23
CA ASN A 73 7.01 6.38 1.61
C ASN A 73 6.24 7.69 1.87
N GLN A 74 5.00 7.56 2.32
CA GLN A 74 4.11 8.68 2.62
C GLN A 74 3.70 8.65 4.08
N LEU A 75 3.72 9.82 4.73
CA LEU A 75 3.43 9.92 6.17
C LEU A 75 2.00 9.49 6.52
N ARG A 76 0.97 10.01 5.82
CA ARG A 76 -0.44 9.73 6.13
C ARG A 76 -0.81 8.24 6.04
N PRO A 77 -0.62 7.55 4.90
CA PRO A 77 -0.91 6.13 4.80
C PRO A 77 0.05 5.26 5.63
N GLY A 78 1.33 5.67 5.76
CA GLY A 78 2.29 5.01 6.64
C GLY A 78 1.84 4.98 8.09
N LEU A 79 1.35 6.11 8.62
CA LEU A 79 0.84 6.19 9.99
C LEU A 79 -0.52 5.50 10.17
N LEU A 80 -1.47 5.70 9.25
CA LEU A 80 -2.85 5.20 9.44
C LEU A 80 -3.02 3.72 9.11
N ALA A 81 -2.32 3.23 8.10
CA ALA A 81 -2.48 1.88 7.57
C ALA A 81 -1.21 1.03 7.68
N GLY A 82 -0.10 1.57 8.18
CA GLY A 82 1.21 0.90 8.13
C GLY A 82 1.82 0.89 6.73
N GLU A 83 1.22 1.62 5.78
CA GLU A 83 1.58 1.59 4.36
C GLU A 83 2.74 2.55 4.03
N TRP A 84 3.91 2.21 4.58
CA TRP A 84 5.19 2.75 4.14
C TRP A 84 5.51 2.17 2.75
N HIS A 85 4.89 2.75 1.72
CA HIS A 85 4.75 2.14 0.40
C HIS A 85 6.08 1.75 -0.25
N ASN A 86 7.11 2.61 -0.21
CA ASN A 86 8.42 2.27 -0.75
C ASN A 86 9.06 1.08 -0.01
N ASN A 87 8.93 1.05 1.32
CA ASN A 87 9.40 -0.08 2.13
C ASN A 87 8.60 -1.37 1.86
N HIS A 88 7.30 -1.25 1.60
CA HIS A 88 6.43 -2.37 1.21
C HIS A 88 6.87 -2.98 -0.13
N HIS A 89 7.14 -2.14 -1.15
CA HIS A 89 7.69 -2.60 -2.43
C HIS A 89 9.07 -3.22 -2.28
N LEU A 90 9.92 -2.66 -1.40
CA LEU A 90 11.25 -3.18 -1.14
C LEU A 90 11.23 -4.56 -0.45
N PHE A 91 10.26 -4.81 0.45
CA PHE A 91 10.12 -6.05 1.21
C PHE A 91 8.65 -6.52 1.27
N PRO A 92 8.06 -6.99 0.15
CA PRO A 92 6.62 -7.26 0.06
C PRO A 92 6.14 -8.40 0.97
N GLY A 93 7.05 -9.32 1.33
CA GLY A 93 6.76 -10.41 2.27
C GLY A 93 7.02 -10.08 3.75
N SER A 94 7.37 -8.84 4.11
CA SER A 94 7.59 -8.44 5.49
C SER A 94 6.28 -8.02 6.14
N ALA A 95 5.98 -8.54 7.34
CA ALA A 95 4.83 -8.13 8.14
C ALA A 95 4.98 -6.71 8.72
N ARG A 96 6.20 -6.15 8.67
CA ARG A 96 6.51 -4.77 9.06
C ARG A 96 7.01 -4.01 7.85
N ALA A 97 6.44 -2.83 7.59
CA ALA A 97 6.90 -1.90 6.56
C ALA A 97 7.60 -0.67 7.17
N GLY A 98 7.32 -0.29 8.42
CA GLY A 98 7.98 0.84 9.07
C GLY A 98 9.38 0.51 9.59
N PHE A 99 10.43 0.66 8.79
CA PHE A 99 11.78 0.24 9.16
C PHE A 99 12.60 1.28 9.92
N LEU A 100 12.44 2.56 9.58
CA LEU A 100 13.10 3.67 10.24
C LEU A 100 12.47 3.99 11.61
N GLY A 101 13.23 4.64 12.49
CA GLY A 101 12.80 4.88 13.88
C GLY A 101 11.53 5.72 14.01
N TYR A 102 11.31 6.66 13.09
CA TYR A 102 10.13 7.54 13.05
C TYR A 102 8.95 6.94 12.27
N GLN A 103 9.15 5.80 11.60
CA GLN A 103 8.10 5.15 10.80
C GLN A 103 7.24 4.26 11.68
N ILE A 104 6.29 4.87 12.38
CA ILE A 104 5.26 4.15 13.15
C ILE A 104 4.41 3.33 12.17
N ASP A 105 4.17 2.07 12.51
CA ASP A 105 3.50 1.10 11.65
C ASP A 105 2.41 0.40 12.46
N LEU A 106 1.18 0.89 12.34
CA LEU A 106 0.03 0.36 13.09
C LEU A 106 -0.35 -1.06 12.66
N ALA A 107 -0.17 -1.40 11.37
CA ALA A 107 -0.42 -2.76 10.89
C ALA A 107 0.55 -3.76 11.51
N TRP A 108 1.84 -3.40 11.60
CA TRP A 108 2.83 -4.20 12.32
C TRP A 108 2.47 -4.35 13.81
N ILE A 109 2.10 -3.28 14.50
CA ILE A 109 1.69 -3.34 15.91
C ILE A 109 0.52 -4.30 16.08
N TYR A 110 -0.46 -4.25 15.18
CA TYR A 110 -1.60 -5.15 15.17
C TYR A 110 -1.18 -6.62 14.97
N ILE A 111 -0.41 -6.93 13.92
CA ILE A 111 0.06 -8.29 13.63
C ILE A 111 0.91 -8.83 14.79
N TRP A 112 1.81 -8.01 15.33
CA TRP A 112 2.64 -8.38 16.48
C TRP A 112 1.79 -8.68 17.72
N THR A 113 0.74 -7.89 17.96
CA THR A 113 -0.21 -8.13 19.06
C THR A 113 -0.95 -9.44 18.86
N LEU A 114 -1.47 -9.71 17.66
CA LEU A 114 -2.13 -10.98 17.35
C LEU A 114 -1.19 -12.18 17.53
N HIS A 115 0.09 -12.04 17.17
CA HIS A 115 1.09 -13.07 17.40
C HIS A 115 1.33 -13.30 18.91
N LYS A 116 1.37 -12.23 19.72
CA LYS A 116 1.47 -12.35 21.17
C LYS A 116 0.25 -13.02 21.81
N LEU A 117 -0.93 -12.86 21.23
CA LEU A 117 -2.16 -13.53 21.63
C LEU A 117 -2.28 -14.96 21.10
N GLY A 118 -1.31 -15.46 20.33
CA GLY A 118 -1.33 -16.81 19.75
C GLY A 118 -2.25 -16.97 18.52
N MET A 119 -2.85 -15.88 18.02
CA MET A 119 -3.70 -15.89 16.83
C MET A 119 -2.89 -15.93 15.53
N VAL A 120 -1.65 -15.42 15.56
CA VAL A 120 -0.69 -15.54 14.46
C VAL A 120 0.46 -16.43 14.92
N LYS A 121 0.70 -17.55 14.22
CA LYS A 121 1.73 -18.53 14.59
C LYS A 121 3.16 -18.04 14.28
N SER A 122 3.33 -17.30 13.20
CA SER A 122 4.64 -16.82 12.74
C SER A 122 4.48 -15.67 11.75
N PHE A 123 5.48 -14.80 11.68
CA PHE A 123 5.58 -13.76 10.66
C PHE A 123 7.05 -13.54 10.24
N LYS A 124 7.26 -12.99 9.05
CA LYS A 124 8.57 -12.51 8.60
C LYS A 124 8.71 -11.02 8.91
N CYS A 125 9.83 -10.60 9.49
CA CYS A 125 10.12 -9.19 9.74
C CYS A 125 11.49 -8.81 9.17
N SER A 126 11.49 -8.06 8.07
CA SER A 126 12.73 -7.73 7.33
C SER A 126 13.46 -6.50 7.87
N ARG A 127 13.06 -5.94 9.02
CA ARG A 127 13.68 -4.71 9.55
C ARG A 127 15.18 -4.84 9.79
N GLN A 128 15.63 -5.96 10.37
CA GLN A 128 17.06 -6.15 10.64
C GLN A 128 17.86 -6.27 9.35
N GLU A 129 17.29 -6.95 8.35
CA GLU A 129 17.86 -7.06 7.01
C GLU A 129 17.98 -5.69 6.33
N PHE A 130 16.90 -4.89 6.38
CA PHE A 130 16.90 -3.51 5.90
C PHE A 130 18.01 -2.67 6.55
N MET A 131 18.09 -2.68 7.88
CA MET A 131 19.09 -1.91 8.64
C MET A 131 20.53 -2.31 8.27
N ARG A 132 20.76 -3.61 8.04
CA ARG A 132 22.07 -4.13 7.64
C ARG A 132 22.46 -3.71 6.23
N LYS A 133 21.54 -3.81 5.27
CA LYS A 133 21.82 -3.55 3.84
C LYS A 133 21.87 -2.07 3.50
N TYR A 134 20.95 -1.27 4.03
CA TYR A 134 20.72 0.10 3.56
C TYR A 134 21.27 1.17 4.52
N ARG A 135 21.11 0.97 5.84
CA ARG A 135 21.48 2.00 6.82
C ARG A 135 22.96 1.99 7.21
N LYS A 136 23.63 0.83 7.20
CA LYS A 136 25.09 0.77 7.44
C LYS A 136 25.90 1.30 6.25
N THR A 137 25.39 1.12 5.04
CA THR A 137 26.10 1.47 3.80
C THR A 137 25.87 2.91 3.36
N ASN A 138 24.97 3.66 4.03
CA ASN A 138 24.51 4.98 3.61
C ASN A 138 24.10 5.03 2.11
N SER A 139 23.68 3.88 1.58
CA SER A 139 23.58 3.63 0.14
C SER A 139 22.12 3.74 -0.29
N THR A 140 21.77 4.91 -0.79
CA THR A 140 20.64 5.07 -1.72
C THR A 140 21.09 4.87 -3.19
N VAL A 141 22.34 4.44 -3.40
CA VAL A 141 23.03 4.47 -4.71
C VAL A 141 23.17 3.08 -5.32
N GLU A 142 23.16 2.00 -4.53
CA GLU A 142 23.34 0.62 -5.02
C GLU A 142 22.03 -0.13 -5.29
N MET A 143 20.86 0.54 -5.39
CA MET A 143 19.65 -0.20 -5.74
C MET A 143 19.67 -0.62 -7.20
N LYS A 144 19.84 -1.92 -7.43
CA LYS A 144 19.58 -2.52 -8.72
C LYS A 144 18.07 -2.66 -8.91
N PRO A 145 17.52 -2.20 -10.04
CA PRO A 145 16.11 -2.36 -10.31
C PRO A 145 15.74 -3.84 -10.54
N LEU A 146 14.54 -4.25 -10.08
CA LEU A 146 13.98 -5.57 -10.40
C LEU A 146 13.63 -5.70 -11.89
N SER A 147 13.39 -4.56 -12.57
CA SER A 147 13.20 -4.46 -14.02
C SER A 147 13.40 -3.01 -14.47
N GLY A 148 13.99 -2.79 -15.65
CA GLY A 148 14.24 -1.45 -16.21
C GLY A 148 15.53 -0.81 -15.71
N GLU A 149 15.82 0.42 -16.16
CA GLU A 149 16.91 1.23 -15.62
C GLU A 149 16.43 1.95 -14.35
N PRO A 150 17.28 2.10 -13.31
CA PRO A 150 16.88 2.85 -12.13
C PRO A 150 16.63 4.30 -12.51
N TYR A 151 15.55 4.90 -11.98
CA TYR A 151 15.29 6.32 -12.18
C TYR A 151 16.50 7.12 -11.66
N ARG A 152 17.18 7.90 -12.52
CA ARG A 152 18.42 8.60 -12.14
C ARG A 152 18.15 9.99 -11.60
N VAL A 153 18.84 10.35 -10.51
CA VAL A 153 18.68 11.66 -9.83
C VAL A 153 18.99 12.85 -10.73
N LYS A 154 19.87 12.70 -11.74
CA LYS A 154 20.12 13.75 -12.75
C LYS A 154 18.92 14.01 -13.69
N GLU A 155 18.03 13.04 -13.83
CA GLU A 155 16.74 13.20 -14.51
C GLU A 155 15.65 13.70 -13.52
N MET A 156 15.95 13.85 -12.22
CA MET A 156 15.05 14.27 -11.13
C MET A 156 15.17 15.75 -10.70
N GLN A 157 16.00 16.57 -11.36
CA GLN A 157 16.18 18.01 -11.07
C GLN A 157 15.66 18.93 -12.19
N ARG A 158 14.67 18.50 -12.97
CA ARG A 158 13.96 19.38 -13.91
C ARG A 158 12.71 19.97 -13.28
#